data_AF-E0SNI9-F1
#
_entry.id   AF-E0SNI9-F1
#
_cell.length_a   1.000
_cell.length_b   1.000
_cell.length_c   1.000
_cell.angle_alpha   90.00
_cell.angle_beta   90.00
_cell.angle_gamma   90.00
#
_symmetry.space_group_name_H-M   'P 1'
#
loop_
_entity.id
_entity.type
_entity.pdbx_description
1 polymer ?
#
loop_
_entity_poly.entity_id
_entity_poly.type
_entity_poly.pdbx_seq_one_letter_code
_entity_poly.pdbx_strand_id
1 'polypeptide(L)'
;MSRKMYSLDEIRDAAIYDSEGLFYGYVKDLDISLGVPRIIAVYRLKINDIGVDVEKLIDILMSRGVARGSEPLEVLISIARREGIDIPMKSIDREAEVVKGFIEVDEIDLIDISKIVRGDREELIKIVLLSTPREANFRGLPTGDRPQYRISDIIGKLVVSRSRGVLGYAEDIVVSSRDFGVRIYRVRGSKGYINWISFLSALKKLGFSKIYEKLYEFRDPYRFNRLDISYAKTIEDMLKELGASKDVYDLLKSSMVFEELPGEYIDISIKSILKVGDIVIAE
;
A
#
# COMPACT_ATOMS: atom_id res chain seq x y z
N MET A 1 -2.62 -24.38 22.66
CA MET A 1 -3.23 -23.92 21.39
C MET A 1 -2.49 -24.60 20.26
N SER A 2 -3.20 -25.16 19.27
CA SER A 2 -2.57 -25.74 18.08
C SER A 2 -1.86 -24.63 17.29
N ARG A 3 -0.61 -24.88 16.86
CA ARG A 3 0.10 -23.96 15.97
C ARG A 3 -0.59 -23.98 14.61
N LYS A 4 -0.99 -22.80 14.12
CA LYS A 4 -1.53 -22.63 12.77
C LYS A 4 -0.41 -22.91 11.76
N MET A 5 -0.71 -23.70 10.74
CA MET A 5 0.20 -23.98 9.62
C MET A 5 -0.20 -23.13 8.42
N TYR A 6 0.77 -22.80 7.57
CA TYR A 6 0.57 -21.97 6.40
C TYR A 6 1.22 -22.63 5.17
N SER A 7 0.58 -22.50 4.02
CA SER A 7 1.14 -22.86 2.72
C SER A 7 2.05 -21.76 2.17
N LEU A 8 2.93 -22.10 1.22
CA LEU A 8 3.77 -21.12 0.55
C LEU A 8 2.93 -20.03 -0.14
N ASP A 9 1.82 -20.39 -0.79
CA ASP A 9 0.97 -19.41 -1.48
C ASP A 9 0.36 -18.37 -0.53
N GLU A 10 0.04 -18.79 0.70
CA GLU A 10 -0.44 -17.89 1.74
C GLU A 10 0.64 -16.92 2.19
N ILE A 11 1.86 -17.40 2.47
CA ILE A 11 2.95 -16.58 3.02
C ILE A 11 3.83 -15.91 1.97
N ARG A 12 3.62 -16.20 0.67
CA ARG A 12 4.34 -15.53 -0.41
C ARG A 12 4.14 -14.02 -0.30
N ASP A 13 5.25 -13.30 -0.48
CA ASP A 13 5.37 -11.85 -0.33
C ASP A 13 5.12 -11.33 1.10
N ALA A 14 5.06 -12.21 2.11
CA ALA A 14 5.01 -11.78 3.50
C ALA A 14 6.25 -10.97 3.85
N ALA A 15 6.05 -9.85 4.55
CA ALA A 15 7.13 -9.03 5.07
C ALA A 15 7.79 -9.74 6.26
N ILE A 16 9.12 -9.88 6.20
CA ILE A 16 9.93 -10.53 7.22
C ILE A 16 10.52 -9.45 8.11
N TYR A 17 10.25 -9.53 9.40
CA TYR A 17 10.80 -8.65 10.42
C TYR A 17 11.63 -9.46 11.42
N ASP A 18 12.76 -8.91 11.85
CA ASP A 18 13.60 -9.54 12.86
C ASP A 18 13.07 -9.30 14.28
N SER A 19 13.73 -9.87 15.29
CA SER A 19 13.30 -9.74 16.69
C SER A 19 13.46 -8.33 17.28
N GLU A 20 14.10 -7.40 16.58
CA GLU A 20 14.16 -5.98 16.93
C GLU A 20 13.08 -5.15 16.20
N GLY A 21 12.24 -5.80 15.39
CA GLY A 21 11.18 -5.17 14.61
C GLY A 21 11.69 -4.49 13.34
N LEU A 22 12.87 -4.86 12.84
CA LEU A 22 13.47 -4.30 11.64
C LEU A 22 13.14 -5.15 10.41
N PHE A 23 12.86 -4.49 9.29
CA PHE A 23 12.52 -5.14 8.04
C PHE A 23 13.74 -5.85 7.45
N TYR A 24 13.64 -7.17 7.30
CA TYR A 24 14.67 -8.01 6.71
C TYR A 24 14.44 -8.22 5.21
N GLY A 25 13.21 -8.46 4.76
CA GLY A 25 12.93 -8.75 3.35
C GLY A 25 11.52 -9.32 3.15
N TYR A 26 11.32 -10.00 2.02
CA TYR A 26 10.06 -10.66 1.69
C TYR A 26 10.26 -12.17 1.52
N VAL A 27 9.22 -12.95 1.84
CA VAL A 27 9.18 -14.38 1.54
C VAL A 27 9.04 -14.59 0.04
N LYS A 28 9.98 -15.31 -0.57
CA LYS A 28 9.91 -15.69 -1.99
C LYS A 28 9.42 -17.11 -2.19
N ASP A 29 10.06 -18.06 -1.52
CA ASP A 29 9.88 -19.49 -1.76
C ASP A 29 10.31 -20.31 -0.53
N LEU A 30 10.10 -21.62 -0.57
CA LEU A 30 10.57 -22.59 0.41
C LEU A 30 11.66 -23.49 -0.18
N ASP A 31 12.74 -23.67 0.55
CA ASP A 31 13.77 -24.65 0.23
C ASP A 31 13.71 -25.84 1.21
N ILE A 32 13.52 -27.04 0.67
CA ILE A 32 13.45 -28.31 1.43
C ILE A 32 14.59 -29.24 1.03
N SER A 33 15.52 -28.80 0.17
CA SER A 33 16.57 -29.64 -0.42
C SER A 33 17.49 -30.32 0.59
N LEU A 34 17.68 -29.73 1.77
CA LEU A 34 18.52 -30.27 2.84
C LEU A 34 17.75 -31.02 3.94
N GLY A 35 16.48 -31.38 3.69
CA GLY A 35 15.64 -32.09 4.67
C GLY A 35 15.15 -31.23 5.83
N VAL A 36 15.68 -30.02 5.99
CA VAL A 36 15.17 -28.98 6.89
C VAL A 36 14.47 -27.91 6.04
N PRO A 37 13.18 -27.63 6.26
CA PRO A 37 12.47 -26.60 5.52
C PRO A 37 13.02 -25.22 5.89
N ARG A 38 13.29 -24.39 4.87
CA ARG A 38 13.80 -23.02 5.02
C ARG A 38 13.00 -22.06 4.17
N ILE A 39 12.76 -20.85 4.68
CA ILE A 39 12.21 -19.74 3.90
C ILE A 39 13.35 -19.05 3.14
N ILE A 40 13.15 -18.84 1.85
CA ILE A 40 14.01 -17.99 1.02
C ILE A 40 13.54 -16.54 1.17
N ALA A 41 14.37 -15.72 1.79
CA ALA A 41 14.13 -14.30 1.95
C ALA A 41 14.82 -13.51 0.82
N VAL A 42 14.07 -12.60 0.19
CA VAL A 42 14.57 -11.72 -0.87
C VAL A 42 14.44 -10.24 -0.48
N TYR A 43 15.31 -9.42 -1.02
CA TYR A 43 15.19 -7.97 -0.98
C TYR A 43 14.92 -7.45 -2.40
N ARG A 44 14.02 -6.47 -2.53
CA ARG A 44 13.64 -5.86 -3.82
C ARG A 44 14.40 -4.56 -4.02
N LEU A 45 15.19 -4.48 -5.08
CA LEU A 45 15.92 -3.28 -5.49
C LEU A 45 15.27 -2.67 -6.72
N LYS A 46 15.06 -1.35 -6.71
CA LYS A 46 14.78 -0.61 -7.93
C LYS A 46 16.12 -0.29 -8.60
N ILE A 47 16.33 -0.86 -9.78
CA ILE A 47 17.52 -0.66 -10.58
C ILE A 47 17.12 0.16 -11.80
N ASN A 48 17.87 1.23 -12.07
CA ASN A 48 17.77 1.94 -13.34
C ASN A 48 18.43 1.07 -14.41
N ASP A 49 17.61 0.44 -15.25
CA ASP A 49 18.04 -0.36 -16.39
C ASP A 49 17.85 0.46 -17.68
N ILE A 50 18.50 0.06 -18.77
CA ILE A 50 18.28 0.65 -20.09
C ILE A 50 17.36 -0.31 -20.86
N GLY A 51 16.13 0.10 -21.07
CA GLY A 51 15.10 -0.68 -21.77
C GLY A 51 14.68 -0.04 -23.08
N VAL A 52 13.96 -0.79 -23.90
CA VAL A 52 13.38 -0.27 -25.14
C VAL A 52 12.28 0.72 -24.81
N ASP A 53 12.31 1.89 -25.44
CA ASP A 53 11.22 2.86 -25.38
C ASP A 53 10.09 2.43 -26.31
N VAL A 54 9.21 1.58 -25.77
CA VAL A 54 8.15 0.91 -26.55
C VAL A 54 7.23 1.90 -27.25
N GLU A 55 6.82 2.98 -26.56
CA GLU A 55 5.93 4.01 -27.14
C GLU A 55 6.58 4.67 -28.34
N LYS A 56 7.83 5.14 -28.18
CA LYS A 56 8.60 5.76 -29.26
C LYS A 56 8.89 4.80 -30.41
N LEU A 57 9.15 3.52 -30.10
CA LEU A 57 9.35 2.50 -31.12
C LEU A 57 8.07 2.28 -31.93
N ILE A 58 6.91 2.19 -31.27
CA ILE A 58 5.60 2.07 -31.93
C ILE A 58 5.35 3.28 -32.84
N ASP A 59 5.59 4.49 -32.37
CA ASP A 59 5.43 5.72 -33.17
C ASP A 59 6.32 5.71 -34.42
N ILE A 60 7.59 5.31 -34.30
CA ILE A 60 8.51 5.20 -35.44
C ILE A 60 8.04 4.15 -36.44
N LEU A 61 7.60 2.97 -35.97
CA LEU A 61 7.17 1.88 -36.84
C LEU A 61 5.82 2.19 -37.53
N MET A 62 4.88 2.83 -36.84
CA MET A 62 3.61 3.26 -37.42
C MET A 62 3.80 4.41 -38.41
N SER A 63 4.65 5.40 -38.11
CA SER A 63 4.94 6.52 -39.02
C SER A 63 5.59 6.06 -40.32
N ARG A 64 6.33 4.94 -40.31
CA ARG A 64 6.89 4.29 -41.50
C ARG A 64 5.95 3.28 -42.16
N GLY A 65 4.75 3.04 -41.59
CA GLY A 65 3.75 2.12 -42.15
C GLY A 65 4.16 0.64 -42.08
N VAL A 66 5.12 0.28 -41.22
CA VAL A 66 5.67 -1.09 -41.13
C VAL A 66 5.09 -1.91 -39.96
N ALA A 67 4.34 -1.28 -39.05
CA ALA A 67 3.62 -1.96 -37.96
C ALA A 67 2.28 -1.27 -37.67
N ARG A 68 1.37 -1.96 -36.97
CA ARG A 68 0.06 -1.44 -36.53
C ARG A 68 0.08 -0.91 -35.09
N GLY A 69 1.14 -1.16 -34.34
CA GLY A 69 1.34 -0.69 -32.96
C GLY A 69 0.71 -1.57 -31.89
N SER A 70 0.01 -2.64 -32.27
CA SER A 70 -0.61 -3.61 -31.35
C SER A 70 0.18 -4.91 -31.21
N GLU A 71 1.31 -5.03 -31.90
CA GLU A 71 2.14 -6.23 -31.89
C GLU A 71 2.94 -6.35 -30.56
N PRO A 72 3.26 -7.57 -30.10
CA PRO A 72 4.15 -7.77 -28.96
C PRO A 72 5.52 -7.14 -29.16
N LEU A 73 6.17 -6.70 -28.07
CA LEU A 73 7.47 -6.02 -28.12
C LEU A 73 8.53 -6.77 -28.94
N GLU A 74 8.60 -8.09 -28.80
CA GLU A 74 9.54 -8.95 -29.53
C GLU A 74 9.33 -8.88 -31.05
N VAL A 75 8.07 -8.78 -31.49
CA VAL A 75 7.69 -8.64 -32.90
C VAL A 75 8.05 -7.25 -33.40
N LEU A 76 7.76 -6.20 -32.62
CA LEU A 76 8.12 -4.82 -32.95
C LEU A 76 9.64 -4.65 -33.11
N ILE A 77 10.43 -5.23 -32.20
CA ILE A 77 11.91 -5.26 -32.27
C ILE A 77 12.37 -5.99 -33.53
N SER A 78 11.74 -7.12 -33.86
CA SER A 78 12.09 -7.90 -35.05
C SER A 78 11.80 -7.14 -36.35
N ILE A 79 10.66 -6.44 -36.43
CA ILE A 79 10.32 -5.56 -37.55
C ILE A 79 11.36 -4.44 -37.64
N ALA A 80 11.65 -3.74 -36.53
CA ALA A 80 12.61 -2.64 -36.52
C ALA A 80 13.99 -3.07 -37.06
N ARG A 81 14.49 -4.23 -36.62
CA ARG A 81 15.76 -4.79 -37.12
C ARG A 81 15.72 -5.12 -38.61
N ARG A 82 14.62 -5.72 -39.09
CA ARG A 82 14.45 -6.05 -40.52
C ARG A 82 14.41 -4.80 -41.40
N GLU A 83 13.75 -3.75 -40.93
CA GLU A 83 13.59 -2.49 -41.64
C GLU A 83 14.76 -1.50 -41.41
N GLY A 84 15.80 -1.91 -40.67
CA GLY A 84 16.98 -1.06 -40.38
C GLY A 84 16.66 0.18 -39.55
N ILE A 85 15.63 0.09 -38.70
CA ILE A 85 15.19 1.16 -37.81
C ILE A 85 15.93 1.05 -36.48
N ASP A 86 16.51 2.16 -36.02
CA ASP A 86 17.16 2.23 -34.72
C ASP A 86 16.13 2.04 -33.60
N ILE A 87 16.48 1.19 -32.62
CA ILE A 87 15.56 0.84 -31.53
C ILE A 87 15.77 1.86 -30.42
N PRO A 88 14.80 2.76 -30.16
CA PRO A 88 14.96 3.77 -29.15
C PRO A 88 15.04 3.12 -27.77
N MET A 89 15.98 3.60 -26.96
CA MET A 89 16.20 3.14 -25.58
C MET A 89 15.85 4.25 -24.60
N LYS A 90 15.32 3.90 -23.44
CA LYS A 90 15.09 4.79 -22.29
C LYS A 90 15.53 4.13 -21.00
N SER A 91 15.83 4.95 -19.98
CA SER A 91 15.99 4.42 -18.63
C SER A 91 14.64 3.90 -18.15
N ILE A 92 14.59 2.65 -17.70
CA ILE A 92 13.43 2.04 -17.10
C ILE A 92 13.76 1.64 -15.66
N ASP A 93 12.80 1.83 -14.76
CA ASP A 93 12.90 1.28 -13.41
C ASP A 93 12.55 -0.22 -13.48
N ARG A 94 13.53 -1.07 -13.20
CA ARG A 94 13.31 -2.51 -13.09
C ARG A 94 13.47 -2.93 -11.64
N GLU A 95 12.49 -3.67 -11.11
CA GLU A 95 12.63 -4.31 -9.81
C GLU A 95 13.42 -5.62 -9.97
N ALA A 96 14.54 -5.72 -9.26
CA ALA A 96 15.33 -6.94 -9.16
C ALA A 96 15.20 -7.52 -7.74
N GLU A 97 14.99 -8.83 -7.68
CA GLU A 97 14.97 -9.58 -6.41
C GLU A 97 16.34 -10.20 -6.17
N VAL A 98 16.93 -9.90 -5.02
CA VAL A 98 18.21 -10.48 -4.58
C VAL A 98 17.94 -11.35 -3.36
N VAL A 99 18.41 -12.60 -3.40
CA VAL A 99 18.33 -13.49 -2.24
C VAL A 99 19.20 -12.91 -1.13
N LYS A 100 18.56 -12.58 -0.01
CA LYS A 100 19.23 -12.03 1.18
C LYS A 100 19.71 -13.15 2.10
N GLY A 101 18.96 -14.25 2.17
CA GLY A 101 19.38 -15.43 2.89
C GLY A 101 18.27 -16.47 3.06
N PHE A 102 18.64 -17.55 3.72
CA PHE A 102 17.75 -18.64 4.09
C PHE A 102 17.45 -18.56 5.59
N ILE A 103 16.19 -18.73 5.96
CA ILE A 103 15.69 -18.64 7.33
C ILE A 103 15.15 -20.02 7.71
N GLU A 104 15.66 -20.59 8.79
CA GLU A 104 15.18 -21.86 9.30
C GLU A 104 13.82 -21.68 9.98
N VAL A 105 12.95 -22.69 9.93
CA VAL A 105 11.58 -22.59 10.47
C VAL A 105 11.57 -22.42 12.01
N ASP A 106 12.62 -22.88 12.70
CA ASP A 106 12.81 -22.71 14.14
C ASP A 106 13.18 -21.27 14.55
N GLU A 107 13.76 -20.49 13.63
CA GLU A 107 13.98 -19.05 13.81
C GLU A 107 12.70 -18.23 13.66
N ILE A 108 11.58 -18.83 13.27
CA ILE A 108 10.31 -18.13 13.11
C ILE A 108 9.56 -18.13 14.45
N ASP A 109 9.35 -16.93 14.99
CA ASP A 109 8.58 -16.74 16.23
C ASP A 109 7.08 -16.71 15.94
N LEU A 110 6.68 -16.05 14.84
CA LEU A 110 5.27 -15.86 14.47
C LEU A 110 5.12 -15.75 12.95
N ILE A 111 4.05 -16.35 12.43
CA ILE A 111 3.51 -16.05 11.09
C ILE A 111 2.05 -15.65 11.27
N ASP A 112 1.67 -14.51 10.70
CA ASP A 112 0.28 -14.08 10.72
C ASP A 112 -0.13 -13.40 9.41
N ILE A 113 -1.41 -13.57 9.07
CA ILE A 113 -2.05 -12.97 7.92
C ILE A 113 -3.36 -12.34 8.41
N SER A 114 -3.43 -11.02 8.31
CA SER A 114 -4.53 -10.24 8.84
C SER A 114 -5.00 -9.21 7.83
N LYS A 115 -6.32 -8.98 7.80
CA LYS A 115 -6.94 -7.94 6.97
C LYS A 115 -7.15 -6.71 7.83
N ILE A 116 -6.65 -5.58 7.36
CA ILE A 116 -6.80 -4.28 8.03
C ILE A 116 -7.47 -3.32 7.05
N VAL A 117 -8.40 -2.51 7.56
CA VAL A 117 -9.11 -1.51 6.76
C VAL A 117 -8.67 -0.13 7.22
N ARG A 118 -8.14 0.67 6.31
CA ARG A 118 -7.70 2.05 6.57
C ARG A 118 -8.26 2.98 5.52
N GLY A 119 -9.16 3.87 5.93
CA GLY A 119 -9.89 4.77 5.03
C GLY A 119 -10.87 3.99 4.15
N ASP A 120 -10.64 4.04 2.83
CA ASP A 120 -11.37 3.32 1.79
C ASP A 120 -10.65 2.04 1.31
N ARG A 121 -9.47 1.73 1.87
CA ARG A 121 -8.62 0.61 1.44
C ARG A 121 -8.67 -0.54 2.42
N GLU A 122 -8.89 -1.74 1.89
CA GLU A 122 -8.63 -3.00 2.59
C GLU A 122 -7.22 -3.47 2.21
N GLU A 123 -6.38 -3.68 3.22
CA GLU A 123 -5.01 -4.16 3.10
C GLU A 123 -4.89 -5.55 3.70
N LEU A 124 -4.37 -6.51 2.92
CA LEU A 124 -4.01 -7.84 3.43
C LEU A 124 -2.55 -7.82 3.89
N ILE A 125 -2.36 -7.76 5.19
CA ILE A 125 -1.04 -7.76 5.81
C ILE A 125 -0.61 -9.21 6.05
N LYS A 126 0.58 -9.57 5.55
CA LYS A 126 1.22 -10.85 5.77
C LYS A 126 2.58 -10.62 6.40
N ILE A 127 2.85 -11.24 7.54
CA ILE A 127 4.12 -11.08 8.24
C ILE A 127 4.75 -12.41 8.65
N VAL A 128 6.07 -12.41 8.69
CA VAL A 128 6.90 -13.41 9.36
C VAL A 128 7.79 -12.67 10.35
N LEU A 129 7.65 -12.97 11.64
CA LEU A 129 8.49 -12.41 12.70
C LEU A 129 9.54 -13.44 13.10
N LEU A 130 10.81 -13.03 13.12
CA LEU A 130 11.92 -13.87 13.53
C LEU A 130 12.18 -13.75 15.02
N SER A 131 12.68 -14.83 15.62
CA SER A 131 13.18 -14.85 17.00
C SER A 131 14.61 -14.29 17.11
N THR A 132 15.32 -14.17 15.98
CA THR A 132 16.71 -13.71 15.90
C THR A 132 16.82 -12.27 15.32
N PRO A 133 17.79 -11.46 15.79
CA PRO A 133 17.94 -10.06 15.36
C PRO A 133 18.80 -9.94 14.09
N ARG A 134 18.41 -10.67 13.03
CA ARG A 134 19.21 -10.80 11.80
C ARG A 134 19.50 -9.46 11.13
N GLU A 135 18.51 -8.58 11.05
CA GLU A 135 18.67 -7.28 10.38
C GLU A 135 19.46 -6.30 11.25
N ALA A 136 19.20 -6.28 12.55
CA ALA A 136 19.98 -5.48 13.49
C ALA A 136 21.47 -5.86 13.44
N ASN A 137 21.78 -7.16 13.45
CA ASN A 137 23.14 -7.67 13.33
C ASN A 137 23.79 -7.26 12.00
N PHE A 138 23.07 -7.39 10.88
CA PHE A 138 23.56 -6.97 9.57
C PHE A 138 23.90 -5.47 9.51
N ARG A 139 23.08 -4.63 10.18
CA ARG A 139 23.29 -3.18 10.27
C ARG A 139 24.29 -2.75 11.35
N GLY A 140 24.76 -3.67 12.20
CA GLY A 140 25.59 -3.35 13.35
C GLY A 140 24.87 -2.53 14.43
N LEU A 141 23.55 -2.68 14.54
CA LEU A 141 22.73 -1.98 15.55
C LEU A 141 22.81 -2.70 16.90
N PRO A 142 22.76 -1.96 18.02
CA PRO A 142 22.74 -2.57 19.34
C PRO A 142 21.44 -3.36 19.54
N THR A 143 21.57 -4.59 20.03
CA THR A 143 20.46 -5.44 20.47
C THR A 143 20.35 -5.38 21.99
N GLY A 144 19.14 -5.37 22.54
CA GLY A 144 18.97 -5.34 23.99
C GLY A 144 17.52 -5.28 24.46
N ASP A 145 17.27 -5.74 25.69
CA ASP A 145 15.91 -6.00 26.20
C ASP A 145 15.08 -4.75 26.48
N ARG A 146 15.71 -3.58 26.61
CA ARG A 146 14.99 -2.33 26.88
C ARG A 146 14.85 -1.50 25.61
N PRO A 147 13.62 -1.30 25.12
CA PRO A 147 13.43 -0.52 23.92
C PRO A 147 13.65 0.96 24.25
N GLN A 148 14.60 1.59 23.54
CA GLN A 148 14.80 3.04 23.59
C GLN A 148 14.00 3.67 22.44
N TYR A 149 12.79 4.14 22.74
CA TYR A 149 11.97 4.87 21.79
C TYR A 149 11.35 6.11 22.41
N ARG A 150 10.98 7.05 21.55
CA ARG A 150 10.02 8.11 21.87
C ARG A 150 8.63 7.64 21.50
N ILE A 151 7.62 8.17 22.18
CA ILE A 151 6.21 7.85 21.89
C ILE A 151 5.86 8.19 20.43
N SER A 152 6.47 9.24 19.88
CA SER A 152 6.36 9.60 18.46
C SER A 152 6.79 8.49 17.50
N ASP A 153 7.68 7.60 17.93
CA ASP A 153 8.25 6.55 17.08
C ASP A 153 7.30 5.35 16.95
N ILE A 154 6.19 5.33 17.71
CA ILE A 154 5.18 4.27 17.69
C ILE A 154 4.05 4.62 16.70
N ILE A 155 3.62 5.88 16.68
CA ILE A 155 2.46 6.31 15.89
C ILE A 155 2.71 6.08 14.40
N GLY A 156 1.69 5.55 13.72
CA GLY A 156 1.69 5.19 12.30
C GLY A 156 2.29 3.83 12.00
N LYS A 157 2.91 3.13 12.95
CA LYS A 157 3.52 1.81 12.72
C LYS A 157 2.53 0.67 12.91
N LEU A 158 2.78 -0.39 12.16
CA LEU A 158 2.12 -1.68 12.35
C LEU A 158 2.54 -2.24 13.71
N VAL A 159 1.57 -2.69 14.50
CA VAL A 159 1.78 -3.32 15.79
C VAL A 159 1.49 -4.81 15.70
N VAL A 160 2.44 -5.61 16.14
CA VAL A 160 2.41 -7.06 16.12
C VAL A 160 2.58 -7.58 17.54
N SER A 161 1.65 -8.39 18.01
CA SER A 161 1.73 -9.11 19.27
C SER A 161 2.32 -10.50 19.02
N ARG A 162 3.34 -10.89 19.79
CA ARG A 162 3.95 -12.23 19.69
C ARG A 162 2.94 -13.34 19.93
N SER A 163 1.96 -13.09 20.80
CA SER A 163 0.92 -14.06 21.13
C SER A 163 -0.35 -13.99 20.26
N ARG A 164 -0.71 -12.80 19.76
CA ARG A 164 -2.00 -12.57 19.07
C ARG A 164 -1.89 -12.24 17.59
N GLY A 165 -0.68 -12.15 17.04
CA GLY A 165 -0.48 -11.78 15.65
C GLY A 165 -0.57 -10.27 15.41
N VAL A 166 -0.95 -9.88 14.20
CA VAL A 166 -1.10 -8.48 13.78
C VAL A 166 -2.28 -7.84 14.52
N LEU A 167 -1.98 -6.81 15.32
CA LEU A 167 -2.99 -6.05 16.06
C LEU A 167 -3.58 -4.89 15.25
N GLY A 168 -2.85 -4.31 14.31
CA GLY A 168 -3.28 -3.13 13.54
C GLY A 168 -2.24 -2.01 13.54
N TYR A 169 -2.63 -0.79 13.18
CA TYR A 169 -1.74 0.37 13.21
C TYR A 169 -1.95 1.21 14.46
N ALA A 170 -0.86 1.62 15.10
CA ALA A 170 -0.90 2.57 16.21
C ALA A 170 -1.26 3.97 15.71
N GLU A 171 -2.32 4.59 16.23
CA GLU A 171 -2.78 5.91 15.76
C GLU A 171 -2.83 6.94 16.89
N ASP A 172 -3.20 6.55 18.11
CA ASP A 172 -3.34 7.47 19.23
C ASP A 172 -2.62 7.00 20.48
N ILE A 173 -2.30 7.97 21.34
CA ILE A 173 -1.86 7.73 22.71
C ILE A 173 -3.06 7.89 23.63
N VAL A 174 -3.32 6.86 24.42
CA VAL A 174 -4.45 6.82 25.34
C VAL A 174 -3.97 6.82 26.78
N VAL A 175 -4.76 7.43 27.66
CA VAL A 175 -4.46 7.49 29.09
C VAL A 175 -5.56 6.76 29.85
N SER A 176 -5.17 5.91 30.78
CA SER A 176 -6.04 5.23 31.72
C SER A 176 -5.68 5.65 33.15
N SER A 177 -6.47 5.20 34.12
CA SER A 177 -6.13 5.41 35.53
C SER A 177 -4.78 4.75 35.84
N ARG A 178 -3.76 5.57 36.14
CA ARG A 178 -2.38 5.16 36.51
C ARG A 178 -1.58 4.46 35.41
N ASP A 179 -2.02 4.53 34.15
CA ASP A 179 -1.27 3.97 33.03
C ASP A 179 -1.51 4.77 31.75
N PHE A 180 -0.63 4.62 30.77
CA PHE A 180 -0.88 5.11 29.43
C PHE A 180 -0.54 4.01 28.43
N GLY A 181 -1.14 4.12 27.25
CA GLY A 181 -1.10 3.10 26.24
C GLY A 181 -1.21 3.67 24.85
N VAL A 182 -1.33 2.76 23.91
CA VAL A 182 -1.41 3.05 22.49
C VAL A 182 -2.70 2.43 21.98
N ARG A 183 -3.49 3.23 21.25
CA ARG A 183 -4.66 2.76 20.54
C ARG A 183 -4.25 2.26 19.16
N ILE A 184 -4.64 1.03 18.89
CA ILE A 184 -4.31 0.30 17.67
C ILE A 184 -5.60 0.04 16.91
N TYR A 185 -5.69 0.52 15.68
CA TYR A 185 -6.86 0.33 14.82
C TYR A 185 -6.65 -0.84 13.86
N ARG A 186 -7.63 -1.76 13.81
CA ARG A 186 -7.75 -2.80 12.77
C ARG A 186 -8.64 -2.37 11.63
N VAL A 187 -9.72 -1.67 11.96
CA VAL A 187 -10.68 -1.14 11.00
C VAL A 187 -10.87 0.31 11.36
N ARG A 188 -10.42 1.23 10.50
CA ARG A 188 -10.76 2.64 10.58
C ARG A 188 -11.30 3.04 9.21
N GLY A 189 -12.60 2.83 9.03
CA GLY A 189 -13.30 3.24 7.82
C GLY A 189 -13.53 4.74 7.83
N SER A 190 -13.36 5.38 6.68
CA SER A 190 -13.89 6.73 6.44
C SER A 190 -15.02 6.62 5.44
N LYS A 191 -16.25 6.97 5.83
CA LYS A 191 -17.34 7.08 4.87
C LYS A 191 -17.27 8.47 4.24
N GLY A 192 -16.75 8.52 3.02
CA GLY A 192 -16.76 9.73 2.21
C GLY A 192 -18.12 9.92 1.55
N TYR A 193 -18.60 11.16 1.49
CA TYR A 193 -19.66 11.54 0.57
C TYR A 193 -19.36 12.90 -0.05
N ILE A 194 -19.85 13.10 -1.26
CA ILE A 194 -19.87 14.41 -1.91
C ILE A 194 -21.17 15.09 -1.47
N ASN A 195 -21.07 16.25 -0.83
CA ASN A 195 -22.19 17.12 -0.53
C ASN A 195 -22.71 17.74 -1.84
N TRP A 196 -23.51 16.94 -2.55
CA TRP A 196 -23.90 17.17 -3.92
C TRP A 196 -24.72 18.43 -4.10
N ILE A 197 -25.63 18.70 -3.16
CA ILE A 197 -26.43 19.92 -3.18
C ILE A 197 -25.56 21.18 -3.00
N SER A 198 -24.55 21.12 -2.14
CA SER A 198 -23.66 22.26 -1.91
C SER A 198 -22.74 22.51 -3.10
N PHE A 199 -22.21 21.43 -3.69
CA PHE A 199 -21.39 21.49 -4.90
C PHE A 199 -22.14 22.12 -6.08
N LEU A 200 -23.33 21.60 -6.41
CA LEU A 200 -24.14 22.14 -7.51
C LEU A 200 -24.60 23.58 -7.23
N SER A 201 -24.94 23.91 -5.98
CA SER A 201 -25.29 25.28 -5.60
C SER A 201 -24.12 26.25 -5.78
N ALA A 202 -22.90 25.83 -5.46
CA ALA A 202 -21.70 26.64 -5.66
C ALA A 202 -21.41 26.86 -7.15
N LEU A 203 -21.53 25.82 -7.99
CA LEU A 203 -21.38 25.94 -9.44
C LEU A 203 -22.35 26.95 -10.04
N LYS A 204 -23.62 26.88 -9.62
CA LYS A 204 -24.66 27.82 -10.07
C LYS A 204 -24.35 29.26 -9.67
N LYS A 205 -23.88 29.49 -8.43
CA LYS A 205 -23.52 30.83 -7.93
C LYS A 205 -22.33 31.45 -8.66
N LEU A 206 -21.35 30.63 -9.04
CA LEU A 206 -20.14 31.06 -9.73
C LEU A 206 -20.29 31.14 -11.26
N GLY A 207 -21.50 30.88 -11.79
CA GLY A 207 -21.82 31.05 -13.21
C GLY A 207 -21.46 29.86 -14.10
N PHE A 208 -21.17 28.69 -13.54
CA PHE A 208 -20.86 27.46 -14.29
C PHE A 208 -22.14 26.74 -14.76
N SER A 209 -23.08 27.46 -15.38
CA SER A 209 -24.44 26.97 -15.68
C SER A 209 -24.48 25.71 -16.55
N LYS A 210 -23.62 25.62 -17.59
CA LYS A 210 -23.58 24.46 -18.49
C LYS A 210 -23.12 23.18 -17.76
N ILE A 211 -22.15 23.31 -16.85
CA ILE A 211 -21.68 22.19 -16.02
C ILE A 211 -22.75 21.82 -15.00
N TYR A 212 -23.35 22.82 -14.35
CA TYR A 212 -24.46 22.62 -13.41
C TYR A 212 -25.61 21.83 -14.04
N GLU A 213 -26.08 22.21 -15.23
CA GLU A 213 -27.20 21.53 -15.90
C GLU A 213 -26.88 20.06 -16.19
N LYS A 214 -25.68 19.77 -16.73
CA LYS A 214 -25.26 18.40 -17.04
C LYS A 214 -25.14 17.51 -15.80
N LEU A 215 -24.62 18.06 -14.71
CA LEU A 215 -24.51 17.33 -13.46
C LEU A 215 -25.88 17.18 -12.76
N TYR A 216 -26.76 18.17 -12.87
CA TYR A 216 -28.14 18.09 -12.38
C TYR A 216 -28.93 16.99 -13.11
N GLU A 217 -28.78 16.87 -14.43
CA GLU A 217 -29.36 15.77 -15.24
C GLU A 217 -28.85 14.40 -14.80
N PHE A 218 -27.55 14.30 -14.49
CA PHE A 218 -26.95 13.06 -14.01
C PHE A 218 -27.55 12.62 -12.67
N ARG A 219 -27.64 13.53 -11.69
CA ARG A 219 -28.28 13.28 -10.40
C ARG A 219 -28.93 14.53 -9.83
N ASP A 220 -30.25 14.45 -9.60
CA ASP A 220 -31.02 15.51 -8.96
C ASP A 220 -30.57 15.74 -7.50
N PRO A 221 -30.03 16.92 -7.12
CA PRO A 221 -29.55 17.21 -5.78
C PRO A 221 -30.63 17.29 -4.71
N TYR A 222 -31.90 17.50 -5.08
CA TYR A 222 -33.00 17.53 -4.12
C TYR A 222 -33.45 16.11 -3.75
N ARG A 223 -33.18 15.12 -4.61
CA ARG A 223 -33.40 13.70 -4.33
C ARG A 223 -32.17 13.02 -3.74
N PHE A 224 -30.98 13.41 -4.19
CA PHE A 224 -29.70 12.85 -3.79
C PHE A 224 -28.79 13.96 -3.26
N ASN A 225 -29.07 14.46 -2.05
CA ASN A 225 -28.33 15.56 -1.45
C ASN A 225 -26.86 15.20 -1.13
N ARG A 226 -26.58 13.92 -0.92
CA ARG A 226 -25.26 13.34 -0.66
C ARG A 226 -25.04 12.18 -1.63
N LEU A 227 -23.92 12.19 -2.32
CA LEU A 227 -23.48 11.08 -3.16
C LEU A 227 -22.35 10.34 -2.45
N ASP A 228 -22.33 9.02 -2.55
CA ASP A 228 -21.20 8.23 -2.05
C ASP A 228 -19.89 8.67 -2.74
N ILE A 229 -18.77 8.66 -2.01
CA ILE A 229 -17.48 9.11 -2.57
C ILE A 229 -17.02 8.29 -3.77
N SER A 230 -17.51 7.05 -3.93
CA SER A 230 -17.26 6.24 -5.13
C SER A 230 -17.65 6.93 -6.44
N TYR A 231 -18.60 7.88 -6.40
CA TYR A 231 -19.00 8.68 -7.56
C TYR A 231 -17.99 9.77 -7.95
N ALA A 232 -16.98 10.05 -7.11
CA ALA A 232 -16.00 11.10 -7.34
C ALA A 232 -15.33 10.99 -8.69
N LYS A 233 -14.82 9.79 -9.03
CA LYS A 233 -14.13 9.55 -10.30
C LYS A 233 -15.05 9.76 -11.51
N THR A 234 -16.29 9.25 -11.44
CA THR A 234 -17.29 9.46 -12.49
C THR A 234 -17.58 10.94 -12.71
N ILE A 235 -17.68 11.72 -11.63
CA ILE A 235 -17.90 13.16 -11.70
C ILE A 235 -16.66 13.87 -12.27
N GLU A 236 -15.45 13.50 -11.86
CA GLU A 236 -14.21 14.03 -12.41
C GLU A 236 -14.06 13.78 -13.92
N ASP A 237 -14.46 12.59 -14.38
CA ASP A 237 -14.47 12.23 -15.80
C ASP A 237 -15.48 13.09 -16.58
N MET A 238 -16.70 13.29 -16.05
CA MET A 238 -17.69 14.20 -16.64
C MET A 238 -17.18 15.65 -16.70
N LEU A 239 -16.53 16.13 -15.64
CA LEU A 239 -15.94 17.46 -15.59
C LEU A 239 -14.84 17.62 -16.65
N LYS A 240 -14.06 16.57 -16.89
CA LYS A 240 -13.01 16.54 -17.91
C LYS A 240 -13.59 16.62 -19.31
N GLU A 241 -14.64 15.86 -19.61
CA GLU A 241 -15.37 15.93 -20.89
C GLU A 241 -15.99 17.32 -21.14
N LEU A 242 -16.43 17.99 -20.07
CA LEU A 242 -17.01 19.33 -20.15
C LEU A 242 -15.96 20.45 -20.18
N GLY A 243 -14.67 20.13 -20.11
CA GLY A 243 -13.58 21.11 -20.12
C GLY A 243 -13.59 22.02 -18.88
N ALA A 244 -13.93 21.47 -17.71
CA ALA A 244 -14.05 22.24 -16.47
C ALA A 244 -12.72 22.90 -16.05
N SER A 245 -12.80 24.11 -15.50
CA SER A 245 -11.65 24.84 -14.96
C SER A 245 -11.18 24.25 -13.64
N LYS A 246 -9.97 24.62 -13.21
CA LYS A 246 -9.41 24.21 -11.91
C LYS A 246 -10.33 24.55 -10.74
N ASP A 247 -10.97 25.72 -10.77
CA ASP A 247 -11.89 26.16 -9.71
C ASP A 247 -13.04 25.19 -9.48
N VAL A 248 -13.53 24.55 -10.54
CA VAL A 248 -14.60 23.54 -10.45
C VAL A 248 -14.12 22.26 -9.75
N TYR A 249 -12.89 21.83 -10.03
CA TYR A 249 -12.27 20.70 -9.33
C TYR A 249 -12.01 21.02 -7.86
N ASP A 250 -11.57 22.24 -7.55
CA ASP A 250 -11.36 22.68 -6.17
C ASP A 250 -12.69 22.74 -5.40
N LEU A 251 -13.78 23.17 -6.04
CA LEU A 251 -15.14 23.10 -5.49
C LEU A 251 -15.59 21.67 -5.21
N LEU A 252 -15.35 20.74 -6.14
CA LEU A 252 -15.70 19.33 -5.97
C LEU A 252 -14.98 18.75 -4.74
N LYS A 253 -13.67 18.97 -4.65
CA LYS A 253 -12.85 18.53 -3.51
C LYS A 253 -13.32 19.12 -2.19
N SER A 254 -13.58 20.43 -2.15
CA SER A 254 -14.09 21.09 -0.93
C SER A 254 -15.49 20.61 -0.51
N SER A 255 -16.24 20.02 -1.44
CA SER A 255 -17.57 19.45 -1.18
C SER A 255 -17.51 17.98 -0.75
N MET A 256 -16.34 17.33 -0.76
CA MET A 256 -16.15 15.99 -0.24
C MET A 256 -16.02 16.05 1.29
N VAL A 257 -16.87 15.30 1.97
CA VAL A 257 -16.87 15.17 3.42
C VAL A 257 -16.54 13.73 3.76
N PHE A 258 -15.59 13.54 4.67
CA PHE A 258 -15.21 12.23 5.18
C PHE A 258 -15.66 12.15 6.64
N GLU A 259 -16.61 11.27 6.92
CA GLU A 259 -17.00 10.93 8.28
C GLU A 259 -16.17 9.72 8.73
N GLU A 260 -15.45 9.84 9.85
CA GLU A 260 -14.79 8.70 10.48
C GLU A 260 -15.85 7.79 11.08
N LEU A 261 -15.89 6.53 10.64
CA LEU A 261 -16.73 5.52 11.27
C LEU A 261 -16.07 5.06 12.58
N PRO A 262 -16.85 4.65 13.59
CA PRO A 262 -16.28 4.05 14.80
C PRO A 262 -15.46 2.82 14.40
N GLY A 263 -14.15 2.94 14.53
CA GLY A 263 -13.24 1.88 14.15
C GLY A 263 -13.21 0.74 15.15
N GLU A 264 -12.85 -0.46 14.69
CA GLU A 264 -12.43 -1.54 15.59
C GLU A 264 -11.01 -1.22 16.05
N TYR A 265 -10.87 -0.94 17.35
CA TYR A 265 -9.60 -0.66 17.98
C TYR A 265 -9.37 -1.52 19.21
N ILE A 266 -8.09 -1.66 19.55
CA ILE A 266 -7.64 -2.22 20.82
C ILE A 266 -6.64 -1.26 21.45
N ASP A 267 -6.78 -1.06 22.76
CA ASP A 267 -5.82 -0.29 23.54
C ASP A 267 -4.84 -1.27 24.20
N ILE A 268 -3.53 -1.04 24.05
CA ILE A 268 -2.48 -1.80 24.75
C ILE A 268 -1.66 -0.88 25.66
N SER A 269 -1.18 -1.41 26.79
CA SER A 269 -0.29 -0.65 27.68
C SER A 269 1.04 -0.38 26.99
N ILE A 270 1.65 0.78 27.25
CA ILE A 270 3.01 1.04 26.79
C ILE A 270 4.01 0.00 27.32
N LYS A 271 3.71 -0.58 28.49
CA LYS A 271 4.56 -1.58 29.15
C LYS A 271 4.57 -2.93 28.43
N SER A 272 3.57 -3.21 27.59
CA SER A 272 3.56 -4.44 26.77
C SER A 272 4.37 -4.30 25.48
N ILE A 273 4.93 -3.11 25.18
CA ILE A 273 5.79 -2.91 24.01
C ILE A 273 7.19 -3.41 24.34
N LEU A 274 7.63 -4.41 23.57
CA LEU A 274 8.92 -5.05 23.70
C LEU A 274 9.98 -4.34 22.84
N LYS A 275 9.63 -3.99 21.60
CA LYS A 275 10.54 -3.42 20.60
C LYS A 275 9.84 -2.41 19.70
N VAL A 276 10.60 -1.43 19.21
CA VAL A 276 10.13 -0.45 18.23
C VAL A 276 11.21 -0.28 17.16
N GLY A 277 10.97 -0.88 15.99
CA GLY A 277 11.80 -0.80 14.80
C GLY A 277 11.00 -0.21 13.64
N ASP A 278 11.03 -0.86 12.48
CA ASP A 278 10.12 -0.56 11.37
C ASP A 278 8.66 -0.94 11.73
N ILE A 279 8.49 -1.93 12.61
CA ILE A 279 7.23 -2.27 13.28
C ILE A 279 7.35 -2.17 14.80
N VAL A 280 6.22 -2.20 15.50
CA VAL A 280 6.16 -2.28 16.96
C VAL A 280 5.86 -3.72 17.35
N ILE A 281 6.71 -4.32 18.18
CA ILE A 281 6.50 -5.65 18.74
C ILE A 281 5.99 -5.50 20.17
N ALA A 282 4.87 -6.15 20.45
CA ALA A 282 4.25 -6.25 21.76
C ALA A 282 4.16 -7.71 22.22
N GLU A 283 3.91 -7.93 23.52
CA GLU A 283 3.55 -9.26 24.05
C GLU A 283 2.29 -9.85 23.40
#